data_AF-A0A841FYS2-F1
#
_entry.id   AF-A0A841FYS2-F1
#
_cell.length_a   1.000
_cell.length_b   1.000
_cell.length_c   1.000
_cell.angle_alpha   90.00
_cell.angle_beta   90.00
_cell.angle_gamma   90.00
#
_symmetry.space_group_name_H-M   'P 1'
#
loop_
_entity.id
_entity.type
_entity.pdbx_description
1 polymer ?
#
loop_
_entity_poly.entity_id
_entity_poly.type
_entity_poly.pdbx_seq_one_letter_code
_entity_poly.pdbx_strand_id
1 'polypeptide(L)'
;MRIAEPGVRAPLSGRVPVAAGPDELVTTHLRPGTHLHFALTPSRPNALMHAVCRTFEGRGEFTVSIPAIYSSAHALALSGAVRKVITCFLGETDPSPRPCGLYRDLRQGHPFEAELWSLLSFQQRLMAGAQGLPYAVTRSLAGTDLVEGKEGDLWAVPDPGA
;
A
#
# COMPACT_ATOMS: atom_id res chain seq x y z
N MET A 1 14.64 23.61 23.20
CA MET A 1 13.87 22.45 22.74
C MET A 1 14.84 21.33 22.46
N ARG A 2 14.93 20.33 23.36
CA ARG A 2 15.88 19.21 23.22
C ARG A 2 15.29 18.21 22.23
N ILE A 3 16.01 17.97 21.15
CA ILE A 3 15.69 16.93 20.18
C ILE A 3 15.93 15.60 20.90
N ALA A 4 14.90 14.78 21.05
CA ALA A 4 15.08 13.44 21.61
C ALA A 4 15.97 12.63 20.66
N GLU A 5 17.04 12.03 21.19
CA GLU A 5 17.91 11.12 20.44
C GLU A 5 17.05 10.01 19.82
N PRO A 6 17.10 9.80 18.48
CA PRO A 6 16.42 8.68 17.87
C PRO A 6 17.05 7.40 18.41
N GLY A 7 16.29 6.66 19.22
CA GLY A 7 16.72 5.38 19.76
C GLY A 7 17.12 4.45 18.62
N VAL A 8 18.42 4.30 18.38
CA VAL A 8 18.97 3.27 17.51
C VAL A 8 18.47 1.93 18.06
N ARG A 9 17.54 1.31 17.34
CA ARG A 9 17.12 -0.05 17.66
C ARG A 9 18.38 -0.92 17.55
N ALA A 10 18.72 -1.59 18.66
CA ALA A 10 19.80 -2.57 18.67
C ALA A 10 19.64 -3.54 17.49
N PRO A 11 20.75 -3.97 16.86
CA PRO A 11 20.69 -4.98 15.82
C PRO A 11 19.91 -6.19 16.34
N LEU A 12 19.05 -6.78 15.50
CA LEU A 12 18.28 -7.98 15.81
C LEU A 12 19.27 -9.12 16.09
N SER A 13 19.72 -9.26 17.34
CA SER A 13 20.68 -10.28 17.77
C SER A 13 20.02 -11.63 18.06
N GLY A 14 18.76 -11.80 17.63
CA GLY A 14 18.00 -13.04 17.77
C GLY A 14 17.94 -13.80 16.45
N ARG A 15 17.81 -15.13 16.52
CA ARG A 15 17.44 -15.94 15.35
C ARG A 15 16.13 -15.42 14.78
N VAL A 16 16.08 -15.23 13.46
CA VAL A 16 14.82 -14.91 12.76
C VAL A 16 13.89 -16.11 12.96
N PRO A 17 12.70 -15.93 13.58
CA PRO A 17 11.77 -17.04 13.75
C PRO A 17 11.29 -17.51 12.37
N VAL A 18 11.33 -18.83 12.16
CA VAL A 18 10.81 -19.48 10.95
C VAL A 18 9.46 -20.10 11.33
N ALA A 19 8.39 -19.60 10.72
CA ALA A 19 7.05 -20.14 10.90
C ALA A 19 6.85 -21.43 10.08
N ALA A 20 5.91 -22.27 10.50
CA ALA A 20 5.51 -23.48 9.77
C ALA A 20 4.82 -23.14 8.43
N GLY A 21 4.21 -21.96 8.31
CA GLY A 21 3.58 -21.50 7.07
C GLY A 21 3.12 -20.04 7.10
N PRO A 22 2.64 -19.52 5.96
CA PRO A 22 2.21 -18.13 5.85
C PRO A 22 0.98 -17.81 6.74
N ASP A 23 0.08 -18.77 6.95
CA ASP A 23 -1.10 -18.60 7.81
C ASP A 23 -0.71 -18.38 9.28
N GLU A 24 0.34 -19.03 9.76
CA GLU A 24 0.87 -18.82 11.12
C GLU A 24 1.44 -17.41 11.26
N LEU A 25 2.21 -16.94 10.27
CA LEU A 25 2.73 -15.55 10.27
C LEU A 25 1.58 -14.54 10.29
N VAL A 26 0.55 -14.76 9.47
CA VAL A 26 -0.62 -13.90 9.35
C VAL A 26 -1.41 -13.83 10.65
N THR A 27 -1.73 -14.97 11.26
CA THR A 27 -2.50 -15.04 12.52
C THR A 27 -1.72 -14.50 13.72
N THR A 28 -0.40 -14.71 13.75
CA THR A 28 0.46 -14.20 14.82
C THR A 28 0.55 -12.68 14.80
N HIS A 29 0.84 -12.10 13.62
CA HIS A 29 1.27 -10.72 13.51
C HIS A 29 0.17 -9.73 13.10
N LEU A 30 -0.92 -10.18 12.49
CA LEU A 30 -1.94 -9.28 11.96
C LEU A 30 -3.19 -9.24 12.84
N ARG A 31 -3.84 -8.08 12.84
CA ARG A 31 -5.17 -7.84 13.44
C ARG A 31 -6.04 -7.10 12.44
N PRO A 32 -7.38 -7.22 12.50
CA PRO A 32 -8.24 -6.41 11.65
C PRO A 32 -7.93 -4.93 11.76
N GLY A 33 -7.98 -4.19 10.65
CA GLY A 33 -7.65 -2.76 10.61
C GLY A 33 -6.16 -2.43 10.46
N THR A 34 -5.27 -3.43 10.40
CA THR A 34 -3.83 -3.19 10.21
C THR A 34 -3.56 -2.55 8.84
N HIS A 35 -2.58 -1.63 8.77
CA HIS A 35 -2.04 -1.15 7.49
C HIS A 35 -0.97 -2.12 6.99
N LEU A 36 -1.19 -2.72 5.83
CA LEU A 36 -0.27 -3.66 5.18
C LEU A 36 0.40 -3.01 3.97
N HIS A 37 1.72 -3.14 3.86
CA HIS A 37 2.43 -2.82 2.62
C HIS A 37 2.89 -4.12 1.94
N PHE A 38 2.42 -4.36 0.72
CA PHE A 38 2.95 -5.43 -0.12
C PHE A 38 3.98 -4.84 -1.08
N ALA A 39 5.25 -5.16 -0.84
CA ALA A 39 6.31 -4.82 -1.77
C ALA A 39 6.10 -5.53 -3.10
N LEU A 40 6.21 -4.78 -4.18
CA LEU A 40 6.11 -5.26 -5.56
C LEU A 40 7.33 -4.79 -6.33
N THR A 41 8.06 -5.75 -6.89
CA THR A 41 9.15 -5.55 -7.86
C THR A 41 8.84 -6.47 -9.08
N PRO A 42 9.72 -7.27 -9.73
CA PRO A 42 9.21 -8.28 -10.66
C PRO A 42 8.45 -9.43 -9.95
N SER A 43 8.48 -9.49 -8.61
CA SER A 43 7.79 -10.51 -7.82
C SER A 43 6.96 -9.91 -6.69
N ARG A 44 6.08 -10.73 -6.10
CA ARG A 44 5.19 -10.42 -4.98
C ARG A 44 5.19 -11.55 -3.96
N PRO A 45 4.94 -11.28 -2.67
CA PRO A 45 4.75 -12.30 -1.65
C PRO A 45 3.37 -12.98 -1.80
N ASN A 46 3.13 -13.67 -2.93
CA ASN A 46 1.83 -14.24 -3.28
C ASN A 46 1.27 -15.16 -2.20
N ALA A 47 2.10 -16.06 -1.65
CA ALA A 47 1.68 -16.97 -0.60
C ALA A 47 1.19 -16.23 0.64
N LEU A 48 1.90 -15.18 1.07
CA LEU A 48 1.51 -14.38 2.22
C LEU A 48 0.26 -13.55 1.94
N MET A 49 0.15 -12.97 0.74
CA MET A 49 -1.03 -12.22 0.31
C MET A 49 -2.29 -13.10 0.28
N HIS A 50 -2.19 -14.32 -0.26
CA HIS A 50 -3.31 -15.27 -0.24
C HIS A 50 -3.65 -15.75 1.17
N ALA A 51 -2.65 -15.96 2.03
CA ALA A 51 -2.87 -16.27 3.44
C ALA A 51 -3.64 -15.15 4.14
N VAL A 52 -3.24 -13.88 3.96
CA VAL A 52 -3.99 -12.72 4.47
C VAL A 52 -5.43 -12.74 3.99
N CYS A 53 -5.64 -12.90 2.68
CA CYS A 53 -6.98 -12.90 2.08
C CYS A 53 -7.87 -14.02 2.65
N ARG A 54 -7.35 -15.23 2.81
CA ARG A 54 -8.15 -16.38 3.29
C ARG A 54 -8.36 -16.33 4.81
N THR A 55 -7.35 -15.95 5.57
CA THR A 55 -7.44 -15.94 7.03
C THR A 55 -8.43 -14.88 7.50
N PHE A 56 -8.49 -13.74 6.80
CA PHE A 56 -9.30 -12.58 7.18
C PHE A 56 -10.48 -12.30 6.24
N GLU A 57 -10.92 -13.30 5.48
CA GLU A 57 -12.05 -13.18 4.54
C GLU A 57 -13.27 -12.51 5.19
N GLY A 58 -13.75 -11.43 4.56
CA GLY A 58 -14.90 -10.63 5.01
C GLY A 58 -14.74 -9.89 6.34
N ARG A 59 -13.56 -9.91 6.98
CA ARG A 59 -13.36 -9.36 8.34
C ARG A 59 -12.02 -8.65 8.58
N GLY A 60 -11.20 -8.50 7.55
CA GLY A 60 -9.85 -7.94 7.67
C GLY A 60 -9.81 -6.44 7.92
N GLU A 61 -10.76 -5.67 7.37
CA GLU A 61 -10.79 -4.20 7.44
C GLU A 61 -9.45 -3.52 7.09
N PHE A 62 -8.61 -4.18 6.28
CA PHE A 62 -7.23 -3.74 6.09
C PHE A 62 -7.14 -2.49 5.22
N THR A 63 -6.16 -1.64 5.53
CA THR A 63 -5.63 -0.66 4.57
C THR A 63 -4.41 -1.27 3.90
N VAL A 64 -4.38 -1.30 2.57
CA VAL A 64 -3.30 -1.94 1.80
C VAL A 64 -2.59 -0.91 0.93
N SER A 65 -1.29 -0.74 1.11
CA SER A 65 -0.42 -0.03 0.17
C SER A 65 0.29 -1.01 -0.75
N ILE A 66 0.04 -0.94 -2.05
CA ILE A 66 0.68 -1.79 -3.05
C ILE A 66 0.83 -0.99 -4.35
N PRO A 67 1.99 -1.00 -5.04
CA PRO A 67 2.17 -0.17 -6.24
C PRO A 67 1.21 -0.50 -7.39
N ALA A 68 0.82 -1.77 -7.54
CA ALA A 68 -0.11 -2.19 -8.58
C ALA A 68 -0.86 -3.47 -8.21
N ILE A 69 -2.13 -3.55 -8.65
CA ILE A 69 -2.97 -4.74 -8.50
C ILE A 69 -3.31 -5.30 -9.88
N TYR A 70 -2.82 -6.51 -10.14
CA TYR A 70 -3.06 -7.32 -11.33
C TYR A 70 -2.82 -8.80 -11.00
N SER A 71 -3.33 -9.75 -11.80
CA SER A 71 -3.10 -11.20 -11.60
C SER A 71 -3.50 -11.65 -10.17
N SER A 72 -2.67 -12.41 -9.44
CA SER A 72 -2.95 -12.92 -8.09
C SER A 72 -3.33 -11.84 -7.07
N ALA A 73 -2.94 -10.58 -7.28
CA ALA A 73 -3.30 -9.49 -6.38
C ALA A 73 -4.80 -9.14 -6.41
N HIS A 74 -5.55 -9.61 -7.42
CA HIS A 74 -7.02 -9.51 -7.40
C HIS A 74 -7.65 -10.26 -6.22
N ALA A 75 -6.94 -11.19 -5.57
CA ALA A 75 -7.40 -11.82 -4.33
C ALA A 75 -7.72 -10.80 -3.22
N LEU A 76 -7.01 -9.67 -3.17
CA LEU A 76 -7.28 -8.59 -2.21
C LEU A 76 -8.70 -8.05 -2.38
N ALA A 77 -9.10 -7.81 -3.63
CA ALA A 77 -10.44 -7.35 -3.99
C ALA A 77 -11.52 -8.41 -3.71
N LEU A 78 -11.24 -9.68 -4.03
CA LEU A 78 -12.19 -10.78 -3.89
C LEU A 78 -12.42 -11.21 -2.44
N SER A 79 -11.44 -10.99 -1.56
CA SER A 79 -11.49 -11.50 -0.17
C SER A 79 -12.50 -10.81 0.74
N GLY A 80 -12.97 -9.60 0.40
CA GLY A 80 -13.71 -8.74 1.32
C GLY A 80 -12.93 -8.35 2.59
N ALA A 81 -11.63 -8.65 2.67
CA ALA A 81 -10.80 -8.36 3.83
C ALA A 81 -10.16 -6.97 3.80
N VAL A 82 -10.25 -6.27 2.66
CA VAL A 82 -9.60 -4.98 2.41
C VAL A 82 -10.64 -3.88 2.36
N ARG A 83 -10.48 -2.88 3.22
CA ARG A 83 -11.35 -1.69 3.27
C ARG A 83 -10.87 -0.60 2.33
N LYS A 84 -9.55 -0.40 2.26
CA LYS A 84 -8.91 0.67 1.48
C LYS A 84 -7.64 0.18 0.81
N VAL A 85 -7.41 0.62 -0.43
CA VAL A 85 -6.17 0.40 -1.17
C VAL A 85 -5.54 1.73 -1.55
N ILE A 86 -4.25 1.87 -1.27
CA ILE A 86 -3.39 2.95 -1.75
C ILE A 86 -2.50 2.36 -2.84
N THR A 87 -2.72 2.75 -4.10
CA THR A 87 -2.07 2.12 -5.27
C THR A 87 -1.81 3.10 -6.41
N CYS A 88 -1.09 2.66 -7.43
CA CYS A 88 -0.80 3.43 -8.63
C CYS A 88 -1.47 2.82 -9.88
N PHE A 89 -1.90 1.56 -9.81
CA PHE A 89 -2.52 0.86 -10.94
C PHE A 89 -3.46 -0.26 -10.48
N LEU A 90 -4.60 -0.40 -11.16
CA LEU A 90 -5.60 -1.45 -10.98
C LEU A 90 -6.06 -1.93 -12.36
N GLY A 91 -5.83 -3.20 -12.68
CA GLY A 91 -6.24 -3.74 -13.97
C GLY A 91 -5.48 -5.00 -14.33
N GLU A 92 -5.59 -5.40 -15.59
CA GLU A 92 -4.76 -6.45 -16.15
C GLU A 92 -3.57 -5.84 -16.88
N THR A 93 -2.43 -6.52 -16.81
CA THR A 93 -1.24 -6.18 -17.62
C THR A 93 -0.94 -7.22 -18.68
N ASP A 94 -1.55 -8.41 -18.59
CA ASP A 94 -1.35 -9.54 -19.48
C ASP A 94 -2.70 -9.96 -20.14
N PRO A 95 -2.73 -10.25 -21.45
CA PRO A 95 -1.64 -10.09 -22.43
C PRO A 95 -1.35 -8.62 -22.81
N SER A 96 -2.20 -7.69 -22.40
CA SER A 96 -2.00 -6.25 -22.59
C SER A 96 -2.69 -5.43 -21.49
N PRO A 97 -2.25 -4.19 -21.23
CA PRO A 97 -2.88 -3.30 -20.26
C PRO A 97 -4.36 -3.05 -20.56
N ARG A 98 -5.24 -3.40 -19.63
CA ARG A 98 -6.70 -3.18 -19.77
C ARG A 98 -7.41 -3.08 -18.42
N PRO A 99 -8.56 -2.39 -18.34
CA PRO A 99 -9.40 -2.41 -17.15
C PRO A 99 -9.84 -3.83 -16.78
N CYS A 100 -9.90 -4.12 -15.48
CA CYS A 100 -10.47 -5.36 -14.96
C CYS A 100 -11.90 -5.12 -14.47
N GLY A 101 -12.83 -6.00 -14.85
CA GLY A 101 -14.25 -5.86 -14.52
C GLY A 101 -14.56 -5.83 -13.03
N LEU A 102 -13.65 -6.38 -12.19
CA LEU A 102 -13.72 -6.33 -10.73
C LEU A 102 -13.76 -4.91 -10.16
N TYR A 103 -13.29 -3.91 -10.92
CA TYR A 103 -13.17 -2.52 -10.47
C TYR A 103 -14.16 -1.58 -11.17
N ARG A 104 -15.24 -2.12 -11.74
CA ARG A 104 -16.27 -1.31 -12.42
C ARG A 104 -16.87 -0.25 -11.50
N ASP A 105 -17.10 -0.61 -10.24
CA ASP A 105 -17.80 0.22 -9.25
C ASP A 105 -16.82 0.87 -8.25
N LEU A 106 -15.55 1.05 -8.65
CA LEU A 106 -14.50 1.56 -7.78
C LEU A 106 -14.77 2.97 -7.27
N ARG A 107 -15.42 3.81 -8.09
CA ARG A 107 -15.81 5.18 -7.69
C ARG A 107 -16.88 5.20 -6.60
N GLN A 108 -17.63 4.11 -6.46
CA GLN A 108 -18.63 3.92 -5.41
C GLN A 108 -18.02 3.28 -4.15
N GLY A 109 -16.69 3.06 -4.13
CA GLY A 109 -15.99 2.41 -3.03
C GLY A 109 -16.06 0.88 -3.06
N HIS A 110 -16.40 0.28 -4.20
CA HIS A 110 -16.49 -1.17 -4.37
C HIS A 110 -15.40 -1.72 -5.31
N PRO A 111 -14.68 -2.79 -4.94
CA PRO A 111 -14.83 -3.60 -3.73
C PRO A 111 -14.18 -2.97 -2.47
N PHE A 112 -13.44 -1.88 -2.63
CA PHE A 112 -12.81 -1.11 -1.56
C PHE A 112 -12.71 0.36 -1.97
N GLU A 113 -12.41 1.23 -1.01
CA GLU A 113 -11.97 2.61 -1.29
C GLU A 113 -10.59 2.58 -1.97
N ALA A 114 -10.41 3.29 -3.07
CA ALA A 114 -9.13 3.39 -3.77
C ALA A 114 -8.56 4.81 -3.68
N GLU A 115 -7.34 4.92 -3.15
CA GLU A 115 -6.54 6.15 -3.12
C GLU A 115 -5.40 6.01 -4.14
N LEU A 116 -5.55 6.71 -5.27
CA LEU A 116 -4.62 6.61 -6.39
C LEU A 116 -3.48 7.64 -6.28
N TRP A 117 -2.26 7.20 -6.57
CA TRP A 117 -1.05 8.03 -6.61
C TRP A 117 -0.23 7.74 -7.85
N SER A 118 0.56 8.72 -8.31
CA SER A 118 1.65 8.43 -9.23
C SER A 118 2.66 7.48 -8.57
N LEU A 119 3.28 6.59 -9.35
CA LEU A 119 4.27 5.65 -8.82
C LEU A 119 5.43 6.36 -8.10
N LEU A 120 5.87 7.51 -8.64
CA LEU A 120 6.92 8.32 -8.02
C LEU A 120 6.48 8.85 -6.65
N SER A 121 5.31 9.48 -6.54
CA SER A 121 4.81 9.99 -5.27
C SER A 121 4.57 8.89 -4.25
N PHE A 122 4.06 7.74 -4.67
CA PHE A 122 3.89 6.57 -3.82
C PHE A 122 5.23 6.12 -3.20
N GLN A 123 6.27 5.97 -4.03
CA GLN A 123 7.61 5.60 -3.56
C GLN A 123 8.20 6.67 -2.63
N GLN A 124 8.04 7.94 -2.96
CA GLN A 124 8.51 9.05 -2.15
C GLN A 124 7.86 9.09 -0.76
N ARG A 125 6.55 8.79 -0.66
CA ARG A 125 5.85 8.64 0.63
C ARG A 125 6.43 7.50 1.46
N LEU A 126 6.71 6.35 0.84
CA LEU A 126 7.37 5.22 1.53
C LEU A 126 8.77 5.59 2.03
N MET A 127 9.56 6.30 1.20
CA MET A 127 10.89 6.77 1.59
C MET A 127 10.84 7.75 2.76
N ALA A 128 9.93 8.74 2.71
CA ALA A 128 9.73 9.68 3.81
C ALA A 128 9.38 8.95 5.11
N GLY A 129 8.43 7.99 5.05
CA GLY A 129 8.06 7.17 6.20
C GLY A 129 9.23 6.36 6.77
N ALA A 130 10.04 5.73 5.91
CA ALA A 130 11.23 4.98 6.32
C ALA A 130 12.31 5.87 6.95
N GLN A 131 12.40 7.13 6.53
CA GLN A 131 13.37 8.12 7.02
C GLN A 131 12.86 8.92 8.22
N GLY A 132 11.60 8.74 8.64
CA GLY A 132 10.98 9.55 9.69
C GLY A 132 10.74 11.00 9.26
N LEU A 133 10.67 11.27 7.95
CA LEU A 133 10.34 12.58 7.42
C LEU A 133 8.82 12.76 7.34
N PRO A 134 8.29 13.94 7.72
CA PRO A 134 6.84 14.18 7.72
C PRO A 134 6.25 14.33 6.31
N TYR A 135 7.09 14.55 5.29
CA TYR A 135 6.65 14.77 3.91
C TYR A 135 7.73 14.39 2.90
N ALA A 136 7.32 14.30 1.63
CA ALA A 136 8.22 14.27 0.48
C ALA A 136 7.80 15.33 -0.54
N VAL A 137 8.77 15.87 -1.30
CA VAL A 137 8.51 16.87 -2.34
C VAL A 137 8.37 16.17 -3.68
N THR A 138 7.36 16.56 -4.45
CA THR A 138 7.09 15.96 -5.76
C THR A 138 6.44 16.94 -6.72
N ARG A 139 6.70 16.75 -8.02
CA ARG A 139 5.98 17.43 -9.12
C ARG A 139 5.10 16.47 -9.91
N SER A 140 5.12 15.16 -9.64
CA SER A 140 4.47 14.15 -10.48
C SER A 140 2.95 14.04 -10.31
N LEU A 141 2.34 14.87 -9.46
CA LEU A 141 0.89 14.99 -9.31
C LEU A 141 0.35 16.30 -9.89
N ALA A 142 1.19 17.33 -9.97
CA ALA A 142 0.74 18.67 -10.33
C ALA A 142 0.14 18.68 -11.75
N GLY A 143 -1.08 19.19 -11.88
CA GLY A 143 -1.79 19.25 -13.16
C GLY A 143 -2.44 17.93 -13.61
N THR A 144 -2.52 16.92 -12.74
CA THR A 144 -3.20 15.64 -13.01
C THR A 144 -4.48 15.51 -12.18
N ASP A 145 -5.39 14.62 -12.57
CA ASP A 145 -6.57 14.22 -11.79
C ASP A 145 -6.21 13.45 -10.50
N LEU A 146 -4.97 12.98 -10.37
CA LEU A 146 -4.49 12.30 -9.16
C LEU A 146 -4.46 13.21 -7.92
N VAL A 147 -4.65 14.52 -8.05
CA VAL A 147 -4.79 15.44 -6.91
C VAL A 147 -6.19 15.41 -6.27
N GLU A 148 -7.19 14.88 -6.98
CA GLU A 148 -8.57 14.83 -6.49
C GLU A 148 -8.69 13.97 -5.22
N GLY A 149 -9.49 14.45 -4.25
CA GLY A 149 -9.75 13.75 -2.99
C GLY A 149 -8.56 13.70 -2.03
N LYS A 150 -7.59 14.62 -2.17
CA LYS A 150 -6.37 14.72 -1.34
C LYS A 150 -6.25 16.08 -0.68
N GLU A 151 -7.38 16.74 -0.44
CA GLU A 151 -7.45 18.00 0.29
C GLU A 151 -6.86 17.82 1.69
N GLY A 152 -5.76 18.51 1.98
CA GLY A 152 -5.06 18.41 3.27
C GLY A 152 -3.88 17.44 3.30
N ASP A 153 -3.67 16.61 2.26
CA ASP A 153 -2.49 15.76 2.11
C ASP A 153 -1.41 16.38 1.20
N LEU A 154 -1.79 17.39 0.42
CA LEU A 154 -0.95 18.05 -0.58
C LEU A 154 -0.83 19.55 -0.26
N TRP A 155 0.41 20.06 -0.33
CA TRP A 155 0.69 21.49 -0.20
C TRP A 155 1.52 21.98 -1.39
N ALA A 156 1.08 23.06 -2.00
CA ALA A 156 1.87 23.76 -3.00
C ALA A 156 2.99 24.53 -2.28
N VAL A 157 4.23 24.27 -2.69
CA VAL A 157 5.42 24.98 -2.20
C VAL A 157 6.07 25.68 -3.40
N PRO A 158 6.39 26.98 -3.32
CA PRO A 158 7.13 27.67 -4.36
C PRO A 158 8.45 26.96 -4.66
N ASP A 159 8.89 26.99 -5.91
CA ASP A 159 10.24 26.54 -6.26
C ASP A 159 11.24 27.50 -5.59
N PRO A 160 12.15 27.00 -4.72
CA PRO A 160 13.12 27.87 -4.05
C PRO A 160 14.07 28.60 -5.01
N GLY A 161 14.18 28.13 -6.26
CA GLY A 161 15.03 28.72 -7.30
C GLY A 161 14.29 29.56 -8.35
N ALA A 162 12.97 29.78 -8.20
CA ALA A 162 12.18 30.62 -9.10
C ALA A 162 11.99 32.05 -8.58
#